data_AF-A0A943LTY5-F1
#
_entry.id   AF-A0A943LTY5-F1
#
_cell.length_a   1.000
_cell.length_b   1.000
_cell.length_c   1.000
_cell.angle_alpha   90.00
_cell.angle_beta   90.00
_cell.angle_gamma   90.00
#
_symmetry.space_group_name_H-M   'P 1'
#
loop_
_entity.id
_entity.type
_entity.pdbx_description
1 polymer ?
#
loop_
_entity_poly.entity_id
_entity_poly.type
_entity_poly.pdbx_seq_one_letter_code
_entity_poly.pdbx_strand_id
1 'polypeptide(L)' 'MIDERIRIQENYDMTMETAIDEAREEGLERGRHEERLELIRKMLSKGLSLEVVSDVTGLSFEELEVLLS' A
#
# COMPACT_ATOMS: atom_id res chain seq x y z
N MET A 1 11.63 40.35 -14.83
CA MET A 1 10.36 39.61 -15.04
C MET A 1 10.55 38.19 -15.60
N ILE A 2 11.78 37.72 -15.83
CA ILE A 2 12.06 36.33 -16.22
C ILE A 2 12.06 35.41 -14.97
N ASP A 3 12.57 35.90 -13.83
CA ASP A 3 12.68 35.13 -12.58
C ASP A 3 11.35 34.67 -11.98
N GLU A 4 10.29 35.49 -12.08
CA GLU A 4 8.96 35.15 -11.56
C GLU A 4 8.37 33.94 -12.30
N ARG A 5 8.55 33.90 -13.62
CA ARG A 5 8.07 32.80 -14.47
C ARG A 5 8.87 31.51 -14.20
N ILE A 6 10.18 31.62 -14.01
CA ILE A 6 11.03 30.49 -13.65
C ILE A 6 10.59 29.91 -12.30
N ARG A 7 10.41 30.77 -11.29
CA ARG A 7 9.97 30.37 -9.95
C ARG A 7 8.61 29.65 -9.95
N ILE A 8 7.65 30.13 -10.74
CA ILE A 8 6.33 29.49 -10.85
C ILE A 8 6.45 28.11 -11.51
N GLN A 9 7.27 27.99 -12.56
CA GLN A 9 7.49 26.72 -13.24
C GLN A 9 8.15 25.70 -12.31
N GLU A 10 9.23 26.10 -11.62
CA GLU A 10 9.92 25.24 -10.66
C GLU A 10 8.99 24.79 -9.53
N ASN A 11 8.14 25.69 -9.02
CA ASN A 11 7.16 25.32 -7.99
C ASN A 11 6.12 24.32 -8.52
N TYR A 12 5.61 24.54 -9.73
CA TYR A 12 4.67 23.61 -10.35
C TYR A 12 5.31 22.22 -10.57
N ASP A 13 6.53 22.18 -11.09
CA ASP A 13 7.26 20.94 -11.33
C ASP A 13 7.51 20.18 -10.02
N MET A 14 7.92 20.88 -8.95
CA MET A 14 8.08 20.27 -7.62
C MET A 14 6.75 19.71 -7.07
N THR A 15 5.65 20.46 -7.22
CA THR A 15 4.33 19.97 -6.74
C THR A 15 3.85 18.75 -7.53
N MET A 16 4.11 18.71 -8.83
CA MET A 16 3.75 17.59 -9.67
C MET A 16 4.61 16.36 -9.35
N GLU A 17 5.92 16.53 -9.15
CA GLU A 17 6.82 15.46 -8.76
C GLU A 17 6.38 14.83 -7.44
N THR A 18 6.09 15.66 -6.43
CA THR A 18 5.58 15.21 -5.13
C THR A 18 4.27 14.43 -5.28
N ALA A 19 3.32 14.95 -6.06
CA ALA A 19 2.03 14.28 -6.27
C ALA A 19 2.17 12.92 -6.98
N ILE A 20 3.12 12.79 -7.91
CA ILE A 20 3.40 11.52 -8.60
C ILE A 20 4.03 10.52 -7.63
N ASP A 21 4.98 10.96 -6.81
CA ASP A 21 5.65 10.10 -5.83
C ASP A 21 4.67 9.60 -4.77
N GLU A 22 3.83 10.48 -4.22
CA GLU A 22 2.76 10.11 -3.28
C GLU A 22 1.78 9.12 -3.91
N ALA A 23 1.29 9.39 -5.13
CA ALA A 23 0.38 8.49 -5.82
C ALA A 23 1.01 7.12 -6.09
N ARG A 24 2.30 7.07 -6.39
CA ARG A 24 3.04 5.83 -6.60
C ARG A 24 3.22 5.05 -5.31
N GLU A 25 3.58 5.72 -4.22
CA GLU A 25 3.74 5.10 -2.90
C GLU A 25 2.41 4.54 -2.40
N GLU A 26 1.32 5.30 -2.49
CA GLU A 26 -0.03 4.83 -2.18
C GLU A 26 -0.42 3.62 -3.03
N GLY A 27 -0.12 3.65 -4.33
CA GLY A 27 -0.40 2.53 -5.23
C GLY A 27 0.36 1.26 -4.84
N LEU A 28 1.63 1.39 -4.47
CA LEU A 28 2.45 0.27 -3.99
C LEU A 28 1.95 -0.27 -2.65
N GLU A 29 1.58 0.60 -1.72
CA GLU A 29 1.05 0.20 -0.42
C GLU A 29 -0.29 -0.53 -0.56
N ARG A 30 -1.22 0.03 -1.34
CA ARG A 30 -2.51 -0.62 -1.67
C ARG A 30 -2.29 -1.98 -2.32
N GLY A 31 -1.41 -2.07 -3.32
CA GLY A 31 -1.11 -3.32 -4.01
C GLY A 31 -0.57 -4.40 -3.07
N ARG A 32 0.38 -4.04 -2.17
CA ARG A 32 0.89 -4.97 -1.16
C ARG A 32 -0.19 -5.43 -0.19
N HIS A 33 -1.07 -4.53 0.23
CA HIS A 33 -2.17 -4.84 1.12
C HIS A 33 -3.19 -5.79 0.45
N GLU A 34 -3.58 -5.50 -0.78
CA GLU A 34 -4.50 -6.33 -1.58
C GLU A 34 -3.93 -7.73 -1.83
N GLU A 35 -2.65 -7.83 -2.22
CA GLU A 35 -1.98 -9.12 -2.42
C GLU A 35 -1.96 -9.95 -1.12
N ARG A 36 -1.62 -9.31 0.01
CA ARG A 36 -1.57 -9.98 1.31
C ARG A 36 -2.96 -10.49 1.72
N LEU A 37 -4.00 -9.69 1.50
CA LEU A 37 -5.37 -10.06 1.79
C LEU A 37 -5.84 -11.23 0.91
N GLU A 38 -5.55 -11.19 -0.39
CA GLU A 38 -5.90 -12.26 -1.33
C GLU A 38 -5.21 -13.57 -0.94
N LEU A 39 -3.92 -13.51 -0.57
CA LEU A 39 -3.17 -14.68 -0.12
C LEU A 39 -3.80 -15.32 1.12
N ILE A 40 -4.14 -14.52 2.14
CA ILE A 40 -4.78 -15.00 3.38
C ILE A 40 -6.14 -15.64 3.06
N ARG A 41 -6.98 -14.98 2.25
CA ARG A 41 -8.28 -15.54 1.83
C ARG A 41 -8.12 -16.85 1.06
N LYS A 42 -7.10 -16.95 0.20
CA LYS A 42 -6.78 -18.18 -0.54
C LYS A 42 -6.30 -19.30 0.38
N MET A 43 -5.53 -18.99 1.42
CA MET A 43 -5.11 -19.97 2.43
C MET A 43 -6.32 -20.50 3.20
N LEU A 44 -7.18 -19.61 3.69
CA LEU A 44 -8.39 -19.98 4.43
C LEU A 44 -9.38 -20.78 3.57
N SER A 45 -9.58 -20.40 2.31
CA SER A 45 -10.44 -21.16 1.38
C SER A 45 -9.89 -22.56 1.03
N LYS A 46 -8.60 -22.80 1.25
CA LYS A 46 -7.99 -24.14 1.17
C LYS A 46 -8.13 -24.95 2.46
N GLY A 47 -8.80 -24.41 3.48
CA GLY A 47 -9.04 -25.08 4.76
C GLY A 47 -7.88 -24.97 5.76
N LEU A 48 -6.91 -24.07 5.53
CA LEU A 48 -5.91 -23.76 6.54
C LEU A 48 -6.56 -23.03 7.72
N SER A 49 -6.21 -23.42 8.95
CA SER A 49 -6.71 -22.72 10.15
C SER A 49 -6.04 -21.36 10.32
N LEU A 50 -6.67 -20.46 11.07
CA LEU A 50 -6.09 -19.15 11.39
C LEU A 50 -4.75 -19.28 12.11
N GLU A 51 -4.55 -20.32 12.94
CA GLU A 51 -3.27 -20.58 13.61
C GLU A 51 -2.15 -20.90 12.62
N VAL A 52 -2.43 -21.74 11.61
CA VAL A 52 -1.45 -22.06 10.56
C VAL A 52 -1.19 -20.84 9.67
N VAL A 53 -2.22 -20.07 9.35
CA VAL A 53 -2.05 -18.83 8.58
C VAL A 53 -1.21 -17.81 9.35
N SER A 54 -1.44 -17.65 10.66
CA SER A 54 -0.65 -16.78 11.53
C SER A 54 0.83 -17.21 11.54
N ASP A 55 1.11 -18.49 11.71
CA ASP A 55 2.47 -19.05 11.71
C ASP A 55 3.19 -18.83 10.36
N VAL A 56 2.50 -19.09 9.23
CA VAL A 56 3.09 -18.96 7.89
C VAL A 56 3.27 -17.50 7.47
N THR A 57 2.35 -16.62 7.82
CA THR A 57 2.38 -15.21 7.41
C THR A 57 3.11 -14.30 8.39
N GLY A 58 3.43 -14.81 9.59
CA GLY A 58 4.02 -14.05 10.69
C GLY A 58 3.11 -12.98 11.28
N LEU A 59 1.82 -13.00 10.93
CA LEU A 59 0.83 -12.05 11.40
C LEU A 59 0.21 -12.50 12.72
N SER A 60 -0.05 -11.56 13.62
CA SER A 60 -0.86 -11.84 14.82
C SER A 60 -2.32 -12.10 14.43
N PHE A 61 -3.08 -12.72 15.34
CA PHE A 61 -4.52 -12.89 15.15
C PHE A 61 -5.25 -11.54 15.03
N GLU A 62 -4.81 -10.51 15.75
CA GLU A 62 -5.38 -9.17 15.66
C GLU A 62 -5.13 -8.56 14.28
N GLU A 63 -3.92 -8.72 13.72
CA GLU A 63 -3.62 -8.25 12.36
C GLU A 63 -4.44 -9.02 11.31
N LEU A 64 -4.62 -10.33 11.50
CA LEU A 64 -5.46 -11.15 10.61
C LEU A 64 -6.94 -10.73 10.70
N GLU A 65 -7.47 -10.45 11.89
CA GLU A 65 -8.83 -9.94 12.07
C GLU A 65 -9.02 -8.59 11.39
N VAL A 66 -8.06 -7.66 11.53
CA VAL A 66 -8.10 -6.36 10.87
C VAL A 66 -8.07 -6.50 9.34
N LEU A 67 -7.26 -7.42 8.81
CA LEU A 67 -7.19 -7.68 7.37
C LEU A 67 -8.46 -8.35 6.84
N LEU A 68 -9.12 -9.19 7.64
CA LEU A 68 -10.30 -9.96 7.23
C LEU A 68 -11.63 -9.25 7.49
N SER A 69 -11.62 -8.15 8.25
CA SER A 69 -12.80 -7.28 8.49
C SER A 69 -13.27 -6.57 7.22
#